data_AF-A0A2V9TQ49-F1
#
_entry.id   AF-A0A2V9TQ49-F1
#
_cell.length_a   1.000
_cell.length_b   1.000
_cell.length_c   1.000
_cell.angle_alpha   90.00
_cell.angle_beta   90.00
_cell.angle_gamma   90.00
#
_symmetry.space_group_name_H-M   'P 1'
#
loop_
_entity.id
_entity.type
_entity.pdbx_description
1 polymer ?
#
loop_
_entity_poly.entity_id
_entity_poly.type
_entity_poly.pdbx_seq_one_letter_code
_entity_poly.pdbx_strand_id
1 'polypeptide(L)'
;MGQEVSVSLQAVKTKVYKLIDALIEGAKTEAEVQESIRRWWKLIHPADRAVAHKYLELVLQRSNACLEAMNDGLQTVSESRAVAVPTPPKAPKLHPVTNQTQISSLL
;
A
#
# COMPACT_ATOMS: atom_id res chain seq x y z
N MET A 1 -25.45 -35.46 -8.60
CA MET A 1 -24.59 -35.44 -7.40
C MET A 1 -24.07 -34.02 -7.23
N GLY A 2 -24.51 -33.30 -6.20
CA GLY A 2 -24.03 -31.95 -5.92
C GLY A 2 -22.61 -32.01 -5.38
N GLN A 3 -21.69 -31.25 -5.96
CA GLN A 3 -20.32 -31.15 -5.43
C GLN A 3 -20.38 -30.40 -4.10
N GLU A 4 -20.40 -31.13 -3.00
CA GLU A 4 -20.26 -30.56 -1.67
C GLU A 4 -18.80 -30.13 -1.48
N VAL A 5 -18.58 -28.82 -1.33
CA VAL A 5 -17.24 -28.26 -1.11
C VAL A 5 -16.93 -28.36 0.37
N SER A 6 -16.00 -29.24 0.76
CA SER A 6 -15.47 -29.23 2.13
C SER A 6 -14.77 -27.90 2.40
N VAL A 7 -15.28 -27.16 3.39
CA VAL A 7 -14.74 -25.85 3.77
C VAL A 7 -13.51 -26.03 4.66
N SER A 8 -12.33 -25.74 4.13
CA SER A 8 -11.10 -25.63 4.90
C SER A 8 -10.47 -24.25 4.72
N LEU A 9 -9.63 -23.81 5.68
CA LEU A 9 -8.89 -22.56 5.54
C LEU A 9 -8.06 -22.51 4.24
N GLN A 10 -7.46 -23.63 3.86
CA GLN A 10 -6.68 -23.73 2.61
C GLN A 10 -7.57 -23.59 1.37
N ALA A 11 -8.78 -24.16 1.37
CA ALA A 11 -9.72 -24.02 0.26
C ALA A 11 -10.16 -22.56 0.09
N VAL A 12 -10.47 -21.87 1.20
CA VAL A 12 -10.82 -20.45 1.17
C VAL A 12 -9.64 -19.60 0.70
N LYS A 13 -8.43 -19.84 1.24
CA LYS A 13 -7.20 -19.15 0.80
C LYS A 13 -6.99 -19.29 -0.71
N THR A 14 -7.08 -20.51 -1.22
CA THR A 14 -6.92 -20.81 -2.65
C THR A 14 -7.97 -20.09 -3.50
N LYS A 15 -9.23 -20.05 -3.04
CA LYS A 15 -10.30 -19.33 -3.74
C LYS A 15 -10.03 -17.83 -3.81
N VAL A 16 -9.60 -17.23 -2.71
CA VAL A 16 -9.31 -15.79 -2.63
C VAL A 16 -8.12 -15.43 -3.51
N TYR A 17 -7.00 -16.15 -3.39
CA TYR A 17 -5.78 -15.83 -4.17
C TYR A 17 -6.01 -15.97 -5.67
N LYS A 18 -6.71 -17.02 -6.12
CA LYS A 18 -7.09 -17.15 -7.53
C LYS A 18 -7.96 -16.00 -8.05
N LEU A 19 -8.77 -15.38 -7.18
CA LEU A 19 -9.58 -14.21 -7.58
C LEU A 19 -8.74 -12.94 -7.63
N ILE A 20 -7.80 -12.78 -6.69
CA ILE A 20 -6.84 -11.67 -6.69
C ILE A 20 -5.96 -11.76 -7.94
N ASP A 21 -5.36 -12.92 -8.22
CA ASP A 21 -4.52 -13.15 -9.40
C ASP A 21 -5.29 -12.81 -10.69
N ALA A 22 -6.51 -13.34 -10.84
CA ALA A 22 -7.32 -13.07 -12.03
C ALA A 22 -7.72 -11.60 -12.19
N LEU A 23 -7.89 -10.85 -11.10
CA LEU A 23 -8.17 -9.41 -11.14
C LEU A 23 -6.91 -8.62 -11.53
N ILE A 24 -5.76 -8.95 -10.94
CA ILE A 24 -4.46 -8.32 -11.23
C ILE A 24 -4.06 -8.56 -12.69
N GLU A 25 -4.27 -9.78 -13.20
CA GLU A 25 -3.99 -10.13 -14.60
C GLU A 25 -4.99 -9.52 -15.59
N GLY A 26 -6.05 -8.87 -15.12
CA GLY A 26 -7.13 -8.33 -15.96
C GLY A 26 -8.01 -9.41 -16.60
N ALA A 27 -7.86 -10.68 -16.18
CA ALA A 27 -8.68 -11.80 -16.64
C ALA A 27 -10.11 -11.76 -16.09
N LYS A 28 -10.35 -11.01 -14.99
CA LYS A 28 -11.67 -10.73 -14.44
C LYS A 28 -11.79 -9.27 -14.05
N THR A 29 -12.99 -8.72 -14.25
CA THR A 29 -13.43 -7.45 -13.67
C THR A 29 -13.86 -7.62 -12.21
N GLU A 30 -13.96 -6.51 -11.49
CA GLU A 30 -14.49 -6.49 -10.12
C GLU A 30 -15.88 -7.14 -10.03
N ALA A 31 -16.76 -6.85 -11.00
CA ALA A 31 -18.10 -7.43 -11.06
C ALA A 31 -18.07 -8.96 -11.17
N GLU A 32 -17.15 -9.49 -11.98
CA GLU A 32 -16.96 -10.94 -12.14
C GLU A 32 -16.35 -11.59 -10.90
N VAL A 33 -15.47 -10.89 -10.17
CA VAL A 33 -14.97 -11.34 -8.86
C VAL A 33 -16.11 -11.43 -7.86
N GLN A 34 -16.95 -10.39 -7.76
CA GLN A 34 -18.12 -10.38 -6.89
C GLN A 34 -19.10 -11.52 -7.23
N GLU A 35 -19.38 -11.74 -8.51
CA GLU A 35 -20.26 -12.83 -8.91
C GLU A 35 -19.64 -14.21 -8.64
N SER A 36 -18.33 -14.35 -8.85
CA SER A 36 -17.59 -15.57 -8.54
C SER A 36 -17.61 -15.94 -7.06
N ILE A 37 -17.55 -14.96 -6.15
CA ILE A 37 -17.67 -15.23 -4.71
C ILE A 37 -19.13 -15.53 -4.33
N ARG A 38 -20.13 -14.84 -4.89
CA ARG A 38 -21.56 -15.15 -4.68
C ARG A 38 -21.93 -16.56 -5.11
N ARG A 39 -21.47 -17.00 -6.28
CA ARG A 39 -21.69 -18.36 -6.80
C ARG A 39 -21.01 -19.40 -5.92
N TRP A 40 -19.76 -19.16 -5.53
CA TRP A 40 -19.04 -20.07 -4.64
C TRP A 40 -19.72 -20.19 -3.28
N TRP A 41 -20.20 -19.08 -2.70
CA TRP A 41 -20.94 -19.09 -1.43
C TRP A 41 -22.21 -19.96 -1.46
N LYS A 42 -22.92 -19.97 -2.60
CA LYS A 42 -24.11 -20.82 -2.79
C LYS A 42 -23.79 -22.32 -2.81
N LEU A 43 -22.56 -22.71 -3.12
CA LEU A 43 -22.10 -24.11 -3.11
C LEU A 43 -21.68 -24.61 -1.71
N ILE A 44 -21.51 -23.69 -0.75
CA ILE A 44 -21.14 -24.04 0.61
C ILE A 44 -22.36 -24.56 1.36
N HIS A 45 -22.21 -25.75 1.96
CA HIS A 45 -23.26 -26.36 2.77
C HIS A 45 -23.67 -25.40 3.91
N PRO A 46 -24.98 -25.20 4.18
CA PRO A 46 -25.44 -24.22 5.15
C PRO A 46 -24.80 -24.34 6.54
N ALA A 47 -24.53 -25.57 7.00
CA ALA A 47 -23.88 -25.83 8.29
C ALA A 47 -22.43 -25.31 8.37
N ASP A 48 -21.73 -25.24 7.23
CA ASP A 48 -20.32 -24.82 7.17
C ASP A 48 -20.15 -23.32 6.94
N ARG A 49 -21.23 -22.58 6.65
CA ARG A 49 -21.16 -21.16 6.29
C ARG A 49 -20.55 -20.29 7.39
N ALA A 50 -20.83 -20.59 8.65
CA ALA A 50 -20.24 -19.86 9.77
C ALA A 50 -18.71 -20.00 9.81
N VAL A 51 -18.20 -21.20 9.52
CA VAL A 51 -16.76 -21.48 9.44
C VAL A 51 -16.15 -20.86 8.18
N ALA A 52 -16.82 -20.99 7.04
CA ALA A 52 -16.40 -20.38 5.78
C ALA A 52 -16.27 -18.86 5.88
N HIS A 53 -17.24 -18.20 6.53
CA HIS A 53 -17.22 -16.76 6.77
C HIS A 53 -15.98 -16.37 7.59
N LYS A 54 -15.73 -17.05 8.71
CA LYS A 54 -14.58 -16.79 9.58
C LYS A 54 -13.25 -16.95 8.83
N TYR A 55 -13.11 -17.98 8.01
CA TYR A 55 -11.91 -18.16 7.19
C TYR A 55 -11.78 -17.11 6.09
N LEU A 56 -12.88 -16.71 5.46
CA LEU A 56 -12.86 -15.68 4.42
C LEU A 56 -12.43 -14.33 5.01
N GLU A 57 -13.01 -13.94 6.14
CA GLU A 57 -12.65 -12.73 6.86
C GLU A 57 -11.17 -12.74 7.27
N LEU A 58 -10.70 -13.85 7.86
CA LEU A 58 -9.30 -14.01 8.24
C LEU A 58 -8.35 -13.86 7.05
N VAL A 59 -8.64 -14.52 5.92
CA VAL A 59 -7.79 -14.47 4.72
C VAL A 59 -7.77 -13.05 4.14
N LEU A 60 -8.93 -12.39 4.04
CA LEU A 60 -9.02 -11.02 3.54
C LEU A 60 -8.26 -10.04 4.44
N GLN A 61 -8.45 -10.13 5.76
CA GLN A 61 -7.75 -9.28 6.72
C GLN A 61 -6.22 -9.45 6.63
N ARG A 62 -5.73 -10.70 6.56
CA ARG A 62 -4.29 -10.98 6.44
C ARG A 62 -3.73 -10.53 5.09
N SER A 63 -4.51 -10.66 4.01
CA SER A 63 -4.11 -10.20 2.68
C SER A 63 -3.97 -8.68 2.65
N ASN A 64 -4.95 -7.96 3.21
CA ASN A 64 -4.89 -6.50 3.32
C ASN A 64 -3.70 -6.05 4.18
N ALA A 65 -3.50 -6.65 5.35
CA ALA A 65 -2.34 -6.34 6.21
C ALA A 65 -0.99 -6.59 5.48
N CYS A 66 -0.93 -7.61 4.62
CA CYS A 66 0.25 -7.88 3.81
C CYS A 66 0.49 -6.80 2.75
N LEU A 67 -0.57 -6.37 2.04
CA LEU A 67 -0.50 -5.28 1.06
C LEU A 67 -0.09 -3.96 1.71
N GLU A 68 -0.63 -3.65 2.89
CA GLU A 68 -0.23 -2.46 3.67
C GLU A 68 1.24 -2.53 4.06
N ALA A 69 1.72 -3.67 4.57
CA ALA A 69 3.13 -3.85 4.92
C ALA A 69 4.07 -3.73 3.70
N MET A 70 3.64 -4.20 2.53
CA MET A 70 4.40 -4.01 1.27
C MET A 70 4.44 -2.52 0.87
N ASN A 71 3.32 -1.81 0.98
CA ASN A 71 3.24 -0.39 0.66
C ASN A 71 4.10 0.45 1.61
N ASP A 72 4.05 0.17 2.92
CA ASP A 72 4.90 0.79 3.94
C ASP A 72 6.39 0.53 3.66
N GLY A 73 6.76 -0.73 3.42
CA GLY A 73 8.11 -1.10 3.03
C GLY A 73 8.60 -0.36 1.77
N LEU A 74 7.75 -0.19 0.76
CA LEU A 74 8.11 0.55 -0.46
C LEU A 74 8.37 2.04 -0.18
N GLN A 75 7.60 2.67 0.70
CA GLN A 75 7.81 4.07 1.09
C GLN A 75 9.19 4.27 1.72
N THR A 76 9.60 3.38 2.64
CA THR A 76 10.92 3.46 3.28
C THR A 76 12.09 3.30 2.30
N VAL A 77 11.93 2.50 1.24
CA VAL A 77 12.94 2.34 0.19
C VAL A 77 12.96 3.54 -0.77
N SER A 78 11.80 4.13 -1.07
CA SER A 78 11.70 5.30 -1.94
C SER A 78 12.35 6.54 -1.34
N GLU A 79 12.24 6.74 -0.02
CA GLU A 79 12.91 7.82 0.72
C GLU A 79 14.45 7.67 0.73
N SER A 80 14.96 6.44 0.59
CA SER A 80 16.41 6.18 0.48
C SER A 80 17.01 6.60 -0.86
N ARG A 81 16.20 6.99 -1.86
CA ARG A 81 16.69 7.59 -3.12
C ARG A 81 16.89 9.11 -3.02
N ALA A 82 16.47 9.74 -1.93
CA ALA A 82 16.76 11.15 -1.66
C ALA A 82 18.11 11.32 -0.93
N VAL A 83 19.18 10.69 -1.41
CA VAL A 83 20.53 10.95 -0.90
C VAL A 83 21.15 12.13 -1.67
N ALA A 84 21.45 13.17 -0.89
CA ALA A 84 22.52 14.15 -1.05
C ALA A 84 22.51 15.06 -2.28
N VAL A 85 22.00 16.27 -2.09
CA VAL A 85 22.70 17.46 -2.58
C VAL A 85 23.58 17.96 -1.42
N PRO A 86 24.92 17.82 -1.45
CA PRO A 86 25.77 18.61 -0.60
C PRO A 86 25.65 20.05 -1.09
N THR A 87 24.90 20.90 -0.38
CA THR A 87 24.95 22.33 -0.63
C THR A 87 26.34 22.83 -0.25
N PRO A 88 27.10 23.48 -1.14
CA PRO A 88 28.36 24.10 -0.76
C PRO A 88 28.12 25.18 0.30
N PRO A 89 29.02 25.35 1.28
CA PRO A 89 28.87 26.39 2.29
C PRO A 89 28.88 27.77 1.63
N LYS A 90 27.79 28.52 1.77
CA LYS A 90 27.71 29.93 1.35
C LYS A 90 28.78 30.71 2.11
N ALA A 91 29.71 31.29 1.35
CA ALA A 91 30.79 32.13 1.86
C ALA A 91 30.26 33.32 2.70
N PRO A 92 31.00 33.77 3.73
CA PRO A 92 30.60 34.90 4.56
C PRO A 92 30.53 36.19 3.74
N LYS A 93 29.46 36.96 3.91
CA LYS A 93 29.31 38.29 3.27
C LYS A 93 30.32 39.26 3.89
N LEU A 94 31.33 39.67 3.12
CA LEU A 94 32.15 40.85 3.43
C LEU A 94 31.29 42.11 3.27
N HIS A 95 31.12 42.85 4.36
CA HIS A 95 30.54 44.19 4.33
C HIS A 95 31.52 45.16 3.67
N PRO A 96 31.10 46.01 2.71
CA PRO A 96 31.93 47.10 2.26
C PRO A 96 31.96 48.17 3.36
N VAL A 97 33.15 48.41 3.92
CA VAL A 97 33.41 49.57 4.78
C VAL A 97 33.35 50.82 3.88
N THR A 98 32.26 51.57 3.98
CA THR A 98 32.21 52.93 3.41
C THR A 98 32.67 53.87 4.50
N ASN A 99 33.93 54.30 4.41
CA ASN A 99 34.46 55.43 5.15
C ASN A 99 33.72 56.69 4.68
N GLN A 100 32.70 57.11 5.42
CA GLN A 100 32.16 58.45 5.29
C GLN A 100 32.94 59.36 6.23
N THR A 101 33.94 60.03 5.66
CA THR A 101 34.77 61.04 6.30
C THR A 101 33.89 62.18 6.83
N GLN A 102 33.86 62.34 8.15
CA GLN A 102 33.45 63.60 8.77
C GLN A 102 34.59 64.61 8.63
N ILE A 103 34.34 65.79 8.05
CA ILE A 103 34.96 67.03 8.51
C ILE A 103 33.92 68.15 8.42
N SER A 104 33.48 68.60 9.59
CA SER A 104 32.81 69.88 9.84
C SER A 104 33.80 71.03 9.66
N SER A 105 33.37 72.19 9.16
CA SER A 105 33.47 73.50 9.85
C SER A 105 33.18 74.69 8.92
N LEU A 106 32.15 75.43 9.32
CA LEU A 106 32.07 76.89 9.49
C LEU A 106 33.25 77.74 8.94
N LEU A 107 32.94 78.60 7.96
CA LEU A 107 33.08 80.07 7.99
C LEU A 107 32.55 80.68 6.69
#